data_AF-A0A2E9LA93-F1
#
_entry.id   AF-A0A2E9LA93-F1
#
_cell.length_a   1.000
_cell.length_b   1.000
_cell.length_c   1.000
_cell.angle_alpha   90.00
_cell.angle_beta   90.00
_cell.angle_gamma   90.00
#
_symmetry.space_group_name_H-M   'P 1'
#
loop_
_entity.id
_entity.type
_entity.pdbx_description
1 polymer ?
#
loop_
_entity_poly.entity_id
_entity_poly.type
_entity_poly.pdbx_seq_one_letter_code
_entity_poly.pdbx_strand_id
1 'polypeptide(L)'
;MWSFFIKELSDHELQDLHREMQEEILQRAIQSGDHESIIKQAFEIAFDRSGLGVNPWIEGKLLICPGALVSKSAANHRCRFVSVDQEWVWQSKQLIEETKKPSPGNDKGFRAIALIPVIEGTAVDVVTGKMQSGLHRAEKVISFEIRGGEMVEVSQRVVSIHGIHG
;
A
#
# COMPACT_ATOMS: atom_id res chain seq x y z
N MET A 1 -2.73 -24.04 21.74
CA MET A 1 -4.02 -24.73 21.97
C MET A 1 -4.85 -24.92 20.69
N TRP A 2 -4.52 -24.23 19.58
CA TRP A 2 -5.23 -24.37 18.29
C TRP A 2 -4.83 -25.58 17.42
N SER A 3 -3.64 -26.15 17.65
CA SER A 3 -3.07 -27.17 16.75
C SER A 3 -3.85 -28.48 16.67
N PHE A 4 -4.62 -28.84 17.70
CA PHE A 4 -5.45 -30.06 17.65
C PHE A 4 -6.68 -29.86 16.78
N PHE A 5 -7.38 -28.74 16.94
CA PHE A 5 -8.53 -28.37 16.11
C PHE A 5 -8.17 -28.26 14.62
N ILE A 6 -7.08 -27.55 14.28
CA ILE A 6 -6.65 -27.34 12.89
C ILE A 6 -6.32 -28.67 12.18
N LYS A 7 -5.77 -29.66 12.90
CA LYS A 7 -5.39 -30.96 12.32
C LYS A 7 -6.59 -31.80 11.88
N GLU A 8 -7.77 -31.54 12.42
CA GLU A 8 -8.99 -32.31 12.13
C GLU A 8 -9.79 -31.71 10.98
N LEU A 9 -9.49 -30.47 10.57
CA LEU A 9 -10.14 -29.80 9.45
C LEU A 9 -9.63 -30.36 8.12
N SER A 10 -10.54 -30.57 7.19
CA SER A 10 -10.21 -30.79 5.78
C SER A 10 -9.61 -29.55 5.13
N ASP A 11 -8.95 -29.71 3.98
CA ASP A 11 -8.40 -28.58 3.22
C ASP A 11 -9.47 -27.54 2.87
N HIS A 12 -10.70 -27.96 2.57
CA HIS A 12 -11.81 -27.04 2.28
C HIS A 12 -12.18 -26.20 3.51
N GLU A 13 -12.33 -26.84 4.68
CA GLU A 13 -12.62 -26.14 5.93
C GLU A 13 -11.48 -25.21 6.34
N LEU A 14 -10.23 -25.57 6.05
CA LEU A 14 -9.08 -24.69 6.25
C LEU A 14 -9.12 -23.45 5.35
N GLN A 15 -9.53 -23.60 4.08
CA GLN A 15 -9.71 -22.46 3.18
C GLN A 15 -10.87 -21.55 3.62
N ASP A 16 -11.98 -22.14 4.07
CA ASP A 16 -13.12 -21.39 4.60
C ASP A 16 -12.73 -20.62 5.87
N LEU A 17 -12.08 -21.30 6.82
CA LEU A 17 -11.59 -20.67 8.05
C LEU A 17 -10.60 -19.54 7.74
N HIS A 18 -9.67 -19.73 6.79
CA HIS A 18 -8.74 -18.69 6.38
C HIS A 18 -9.46 -17.44 5.84
N ARG A 19 -10.45 -17.65 4.97
CA ARG A 19 -11.28 -16.56 4.43
C ARG A 19 -12.03 -15.82 5.53
N GLU A 20 -12.70 -16.54 6.43
CA GLU A 20 -13.45 -15.95 7.54
C GLU A 20 -12.54 -15.19 8.51
N MET A 21 -11.34 -15.69 8.78
CA MET A 21 -10.35 -15.00 9.60
C MET A 21 -9.91 -13.68 8.95
N GLN A 22 -9.62 -13.67 7.65
CA GLN A 22 -9.26 -12.45 6.92
C GLN A 22 -10.41 -11.43 6.92
N GLU A 23 -11.65 -11.89 6.71
CA GLU A 23 -12.83 -11.05 6.74
C GLU A 23 -13.04 -10.42 8.13
N GLU A 24 -12.90 -11.21 9.20
CA GLU A 24 -13.01 -10.71 10.57
C GLU A 24 -11.91 -9.68 10.90
N ILE A 25 -10.67 -9.89 10.43
CA ILE A 25 -9.59 -8.90 10.59
C ILE A 25 -9.94 -7.59 9.87
N LEU A 26 -10.41 -7.68 8.63
CA LEU A 26 -10.88 -6.53 7.86
C LEU A 26 -12.01 -5.80 8.60
N GLN A 27 -13.04 -6.50 9.05
CA GLN A 27 -14.15 -5.90 9.81
C GLN A 27 -13.68 -5.21 11.09
N ARG A 28 -12.74 -5.81 11.82
CA ARG A 28 -12.16 -5.20 13.02
C ARG A 28 -11.34 -3.94 12.74
N ALA A 29 -10.70 -3.86 11.58
CA ALA A 29 -9.99 -2.69 11.11
C ALA A 29 -10.95 -1.59 10.62
N ILE A 30 -12.02 -1.98 9.91
CA ILE A 30 -13.12 -1.08 9.54
C ILE A 30 -13.72 -0.43 10.79
N GLN A 31 -13.92 -1.21 11.84
CA GLN A 31 -14.47 -0.74 13.11
C GLN A 31 -13.42 -0.07 14.02
N SER A 32 -12.15 -0.01 13.61
CA SER A 32 -11.10 0.55 14.46
C SER A 32 -10.99 2.06 14.30
N GLY A 33 -11.38 2.79 15.35
CA GLY A 33 -11.09 4.20 15.51
C GLY A 33 -11.72 5.12 14.46
N ASP A 34 -11.28 6.37 14.46
CA ASP A 34 -11.72 7.40 13.53
C ASP A 34 -10.75 7.49 12.35
N HIS A 35 -11.11 6.84 11.24
CA HIS A 35 -10.29 6.80 10.03
C HIS A 35 -10.07 8.19 9.42
N GLU A 36 -11.05 9.09 9.52
CA GLU A 36 -10.91 10.47 9.02
C GLU A 36 -9.80 11.19 9.80
N SER A 37 -9.80 11.07 11.12
CA SER A 37 -8.76 11.64 11.97
C SER A 37 -7.38 11.01 11.73
N ILE A 38 -7.31 9.71 11.48
CA ILE A 38 -6.06 9.01 11.14
C ILE A 38 -5.51 9.50 9.80
N ILE A 39 -6.35 9.53 8.76
CA ILE A 39 -5.98 10.05 7.43
C ILE A 39 -5.51 11.50 7.53
N LYS A 40 -6.23 12.34 8.28
CA LYS A 40 -5.87 13.74 8.48
C LYS A 40 -4.48 13.87 9.09
N GLN A 41 -4.17 13.09 10.13
CA GLN A 41 -2.84 13.07 10.75
C GLN A 41 -1.77 12.52 9.80
N ALA A 42 -2.07 11.44 9.07
CA ALA A 42 -1.17 10.86 8.09
C ALA A 42 -0.76 11.89 7.03
N PHE A 43 -1.66 12.74 6.54
CA PHE A 43 -1.35 13.79 5.56
C PHE A 43 -0.24 14.76 6.01
N GLU A 44 -0.02 14.92 7.31
CA GLU A 44 1.02 15.81 7.86
C GLU A 44 2.44 15.22 7.75
N ILE A 45 2.56 13.88 7.76
CA ILE A 45 3.85 13.17 7.83
C ILE A 45 4.13 12.24 6.66
N ALA A 46 3.11 11.90 5.87
CA ALA A 46 3.16 10.88 4.83
C ALA A 46 3.95 11.27 3.57
N PHE A 47 4.42 12.52 3.46
CA PHE A 47 5.03 13.02 2.24
C PHE A 47 6.39 13.64 2.51
N ASP A 48 7.41 13.18 1.79
CA ASP A 48 8.77 13.68 1.91
C ASP A 48 8.93 15.08 1.30
N ARG A 49 10.13 15.67 1.43
CA ARG A 49 10.44 17.01 0.88
C ARG A 49 10.26 17.11 -0.63
N SER A 50 10.26 16.00 -1.35
CA SER A 50 10.00 15.95 -2.80
C SER A 50 8.51 15.86 -3.13
N GLY A 51 7.65 15.80 -2.12
CA GLY A 51 6.20 15.67 -2.24
C GLY A 51 5.73 14.25 -2.54
N LEU A 52 6.63 13.27 -2.59
CA LEU A 52 6.29 11.86 -2.79
C LEU A 52 5.92 11.20 -1.46
N GLY A 53 5.07 10.17 -1.51
CA GLY A 53 4.70 9.40 -0.32
C GLY A 53 5.91 8.76 0.36
N VAL A 54 5.94 8.64 1.68
CA VAL A 54 6.96 7.84 2.38
C VAL A 54 6.62 6.34 2.30
N ASN A 55 7.45 5.47 2.86
CA ASN A 55 7.08 4.06 2.98
C ASN A 55 5.81 3.92 3.85
N PRO A 56 4.93 2.94 3.57
CA PRO A 56 3.81 2.62 4.44
C PRO A 56 4.25 2.35 5.88
N TRP A 57 3.34 2.52 6.83
CA TRP A 57 3.59 2.15 8.22
C TRP A 57 2.31 1.67 8.90
N ILE A 58 2.49 0.96 10.00
CA ILE A 58 1.38 0.40 10.76
C ILE A 58 0.97 1.39 11.86
N GLU A 59 -0.33 1.65 11.95
CA GLU A 59 -0.96 2.38 13.04
C GLU A 59 -2.16 1.58 13.57
N GLY A 60 -1.95 0.92 14.71
CA GLY A 60 -2.95 0.02 15.29
C GLY A 60 -3.26 -1.17 14.38
N LYS A 61 -4.48 -1.23 13.85
CA LYS A 61 -4.94 -2.31 12.95
C LYS A 61 -4.83 -1.95 11.47
N LEU A 62 -4.31 -0.76 11.15
CA LEU A 62 -4.28 -0.21 9.81
C LEU A 62 -2.84 -0.13 9.31
N LEU A 63 -2.63 -0.54 8.07
CA LEU A 63 -1.46 -0.12 7.30
C LEU A 63 -1.84 1.14 6.53
N ILE A 64 -1.09 2.21 6.81
CA ILE A 64 -1.25 3.50 6.16
C ILE A 64 -0.37 3.51 4.91
N CYS A 65 -0.99 3.74 3.74
CA CYS A 65 -0.37 3.60 2.42
C CYS A 65 -0.35 4.96 1.69
N PRO A 66 0.75 5.73 1.79
CA PRO A 66 0.90 6.99 1.05
C PRO A 66 1.10 6.78 -0.44
N GLY A 67 0.38 7.56 -1.25
CA GLY A 67 0.56 7.65 -2.70
C GLY A 67 0.65 9.09 -3.16
N ALA A 68 1.50 9.39 -4.13
CA ALA A 68 1.57 10.74 -4.69
C ALA A 68 2.01 10.78 -6.13
N LEU A 69 1.55 11.83 -6.81
CA LEU A 69 2.02 12.26 -8.12
C LEU A 69 2.38 13.73 -8.04
N VAL A 70 3.64 14.06 -8.36
CA VAL A 70 4.15 15.43 -8.45
C VAL A 70 4.52 15.71 -9.89
N SER A 71 3.86 16.69 -10.50
CA SER A 71 3.92 16.96 -11.93
C SER A 71 4.20 18.43 -12.21
N LYS A 72 5.06 18.68 -13.20
CA LYS A 72 5.22 20.00 -13.83
C LYS A 72 4.36 20.13 -15.08
N SER A 73 4.11 19.01 -15.76
CA SER A 73 3.21 18.93 -16.92
C SER A 73 2.66 17.52 -17.09
N ALA A 74 1.62 17.38 -17.90
CA ALA A 74 1.01 16.09 -18.16
C ALA A 74 2.03 15.06 -18.67
N ALA A 75 3.09 15.46 -19.39
CA ALA A 75 4.13 14.57 -19.94
C ALA A 75 5.33 14.33 -19.01
N ASN A 76 5.41 15.02 -17.85
CA ASN A 76 6.54 14.94 -16.93
C ASN A 76 6.07 14.97 -15.47
N HIS A 77 6.17 13.81 -14.81
CA HIS A 77 5.84 13.69 -13.39
C HIS A 77 6.73 12.66 -12.70
N ARG A 78 6.81 12.76 -11.38
CA ARG A 78 7.32 11.71 -10.49
C ARG A 78 6.15 11.17 -9.70
N CYS A 79 6.17 9.88 -9.44
CA CYS A 79 5.13 9.22 -8.68
C CYS A 79 5.72 8.20 -7.71
N ARG A 80 5.00 7.96 -6.63
CA ARG A 80 5.26 6.83 -5.74
C ARG A 80 3.93 6.31 -5.25
N PHE A 81 3.68 5.03 -5.44
CA PHE A 81 2.42 4.38 -5.13
C PHE A 81 2.66 3.05 -4.43
N VAL A 82 1.64 2.58 -3.74
CA VAL A 82 1.65 1.30 -3.02
C VAL A 82 0.83 0.29 -3.81
N SER A 83 1.40 -0.89 -4.02
CA SER A 83 0.69 -2.09 -4.45
C SER A 83 0.59 -3.05 -3.27
N VAL A 84 -0.54 -3.74 -3.18
CA VAL A 84 -0.86 -4.76 -2.18
C VAL A 84 -1.22 -6.02 -2.94
N ASP A 85 -0.54 -7.13 -2.66
CA ASP A 85 -0.79 -8.44 -3.28
C ASP A 85 -0.86 -8.38 -4.83
N GLN A 86 0.03 -7.58 -5.44
CA GLN A 86 0.15 -7.34 -6.89
C GLN A 86 -0.95 -6.47 -7.53
N GLU A 87 -1.87 -5.92 -6.74
CA GLU A 87 -2.85 -4.92 -7.20
C GLU A 87 -2.46 -3.55 -6.67
N TRP A 88 -2.83 -2.47 -7.34
CA TRP A 88 -2.67 -1.13 -6.73
C TRP A 88 -3.56 -1.00 -5.50
N VAL A 89 -3.13 -0.28 -4.47
CA VAL A 89 -3.88 -0.20 -3.20
C VAL A 89 -5.33 0.29 -3.40
N TRP A 90 -5.58 1.20 -4.34
CA TRP A 90 -6.93 1.69 -4.67
C TRP A 90 -7.81 0.68 -5.43
N GLN A 91 -7.25 -0.46 -5.84
CA GLN A 91 -7.96 -1.58 -6.48
C GLN A 91 -8.10 -2.78 -5.53
N SER A 92 -7.38 -2.78 -4.41
CA SER A 92 -7.35 -3.90 -3.48
C SER A 92 -8.71 -4.13 -2.85
N LYS A 93 -9.11 -5.39 -2.73
CA LYS A 93 -10.30 -5.81 -1.96
C LYS A 93 -10.17 -5.53 -0.46
N GLN A 94 -8.95 -5.26 0.01
CA GLN A 94 -8.65 -4.93 1.40
C GLN A 94 -8.72 -3.41 1.66
N LEU A 95 -8.99 -2.58 0.65
CA LEU A 95 -9.12 -1.14 0.82
C LEU A 95 -10.29 -0.80 1.75
N ILE A 96 -9.99 -0.11 2.85
CA ILE A 96 -10.98 0.39 3.80
C ILE A 96 -11.42 1.79 3.38
N GLU A 97 -10.46 2.69 3.20
CA GLU A 97 -10.71 4.08 2.82
C GLU A 97 -9.53 4.64 2.03
N GLU A 98 -9.80 5.50 1.06
CA GLU A 98 -8.79 6.36 0.42
C GLU A 98 -9.27 7.80 0.42
N THR A 99 -8.40 8.71 0.86
CA THR A 99 -8.58 10.15 0.65
C THR A 99 -7.51 10.68 -0.29
N LYS A 100 -7.95 11.35 -1.36
CA LYS A 100 -7.10 12.00 -2.35
C LYS A 100 -7.28 13.52 -2.32
N LYS A 101 -6.18 14.25 -2.23
CA LYS A 101 -6.13 15.72 -2.21
C LYS A 101 -5.20 16.23 -3.32
N PRO A 102 -5.50 17.36 -3.96
CA PRO A 102 -4.55 18.03 -4.84
C PRO A 102 -3.22 18.30 -4.11
N SER A 103 -2.11 18.23 -4.82
CA SER A 103 -0.82 18.61 -4.25
C SER A 103 -0.85 20.09 -3.84
N PRO A 104 -0.28 20.46 -2.67
CA PRO A 104 -0.24 21.86 -2.25
C PRO A 104 0.70 22.67 -3.15
N GLY A 105 0.42 23.97 -3.29
CA GLY A 105 1.24 24.91 -4.06
C GLY A 105 0.93 24.90 -5.57
N ASN A 106 1.95 25.15 -6.37
CA ASN A 106 1.82 25.30 -7.84
C ASN A 106 2.07 23.99 -8.62
N ASP A 107 2.48 22.93 -7.94
CA ASP A 107 2.71 21.63 -8.59
C ASP A 107 1.38 21.01 -9.00
N LYS A 108 1.34 20.46 -10.21
CA LYS A 108 0.20 19.65 -10.65
C LYS A 108 0.30 18.28 -9.98
N GLY A 109 -0.84 17.65 -9.73
CA GLY A 109 -0.89 16.28 -9.22
C GLY A 109 -1.67 16.17 -7.92
N PHE A 110 -1.37 15.12 -7.15
CA PHE A 110 -2.14 14.77 -5.97
C PHE A 110 -1.32 14.01 -4.95
N ARG A 111 -1.85 14.00 -3.73
CA ARG A 111 -1.45 13.20 -2.60
C ARG A 111 -2.64 12.34 -2.16
N ALA A 112 -2.40 11.09 -1.84
CA ALA A 112 -3.42 10.15 -1.41
C ALA A 112 -2.92 9.37 -0.20
N ILE A 113 -3.84 9.06 0.70
CA ILE A 113 -3.63 8.14 1.81
C ILE A 113 -4.70 7.06 1.68
N ALA A 114 -4.27 5.82 1.53
CA ALA A 114 -5.13 4.65 1.58
C ALA A 114 -4.91 3.90 2.90
N LEU A 115 -5.98 3.31 3.45
CA LEU A 115 -5.95 2.46 4.63
C LEU A 115 -6.33 1.04 4.23
N ILE A 116 -5.54 0.05 4.67
CA ILE A 116 -5.85 -1.38 4.57
C ILE A 116 -5.67 -2.04 5.94
N PRO A 117 -6.28 -3.19 6.23
CA PRO A 117 -6.01 -3.93 7.47
C PRO A 117 -4.58 -4.47 7.51
N VAL A 118 -4.04 -4.68 8.71
CA VAL A 118 -2.81 -5.43 8.93
C VAL A 118 -3.13 -6.92 8.96
N ILE A 119 -2.84 -7.62 7.86
CA ILE A 119 -3.04 -9.07 7.71
C ILE A 119 -1.67 -9.74 7.51
N GLU A 120 -1.42 -10.82 8.25
CA GLU A 120 -0.18 -11.60 8.15
C GLU A 120 0.02 -12.12 6.71
N GLY A 121 1.24 -11.97 6.18
CA GLY A 121 1.61 -12.42 4.85
C GLY A 121 1.22 -11.47 3.71
N THR A 122 0.53 -10.36 3.98
CA THR A 122 0.23 -9.34 2.96
C THR A 122 1.52 -8.81 2.34
N ALA A 123 1.64 -8.91 1.02
CA ALA A 123 2.77 -8.40 0.27
C ALA A 123 2.53 -6.93 -0.11
N VAL A 124 3.51 -6.07 0.15
CA VAL A 124 3.40 -4.63 -0.06
C VAL A 124 4.57 -4.13 -0.89
N ASP A 125 4.29 -3.54 -2.06
CA ASP A 125 5.29 -2.98 -2.95
C ASP A 125 5.18 -1.45 -2.99
N VAL A 126 6.24 -0.75 -2.62
CA VAL A 126 6.37 0.71 -2.78
C VAL A 126 7.07 0.99 -4.11
N VAL A 127 6.30 1.37 -5.11
CA VAL A 127 6.76 1.59 -6.48
C VAL A 127 7.01 3.07 -6.71
N THR A 128 8.27 3.46 -6.86
CA THR A 128 8.66 4.81 -7.31
C THR A 128 8.85 4.80 -8.82
N GLY A 129 8.20 5.73 -9.51
CA GLY A 129 8.29 5.89 -10.95
C GLY A 129 8.42 7.34 -11.40
N LYS A 130 8.66 7.49 -12.70
CA LYS A 130 8.61 8.79 -13.37
C LYS A 130 8.05 8.65 -14.76
N MET A 131 7.38 9.69 -15.21
CA MET A 131 7.10 9.90 -16.62
C MET A 131 8.03 10.96 -17.18
N GLN A 132 8.62 10.66 -18.32
CA GLN A 132 9.47 11.60 -19.05
C GLN A 132 9.17 11.48 -20.54
N SER A 133 8.84 12.61 -21.17
CA SER A 133 8.50 12.67 -22.60
C SER A 133 7.38 11.69 -22.99
N GLY A 134 6.39 11.49 -22.10
CA GLY A 134 5.26 10.59 -22.34
C GLY A 134 5.51 9.11 -22.04
N LEU A 135 6.73 8.69 -21.72
CA LEU A 135 7.03 7.32 -21.30
C LEU A 135 7.02 7.21 -19.77
N HIS A 136 6.07 6.45 -19.23
CA HIS A 136 5.96 6.17 -17.80
C HIS A 136 6.74 4.89 -17.44
N ARG A 137 7.57 4.95 -16.40
CA ARG A 137 8.43 3.84 -15.97
C ARG A 137 8.58 3.79 -14.46
N ALA A 138 8.58 2.57 -13.93
CA ALA A 138 9.07 2.30 -12.58
C ALA A 138 10.60 2.44 -12.56
N GLU A 139 11.13 2.99 -11.47
CA GLU A 139 12.57 3.18 -11.26
C GLU A 139 13.07 2.38 -10.07
N LYS A 140 12.28 2.32 -9.00
CA LYS A 140 12.64 1.63 -7.76
C LYS A 140 11.40 0.96 -7.18
N VAL A 141 11.57 -0.27 -6.73
CA VAL A 141 10.57 -0.97 -5.91
C VAL A 141 11.22 -1.41 -4.61
N ILE A 142 10.56 -1.11 -3.49
CA ILE A 142 10.88 -1.68 -2.17
C ILE A 142 9.72 -2.58 -1.80
N SER A 143 9.99 -3.85 -1.53
CA SER A 143 8.99 -4.84 -1.17
C SER A 143 9.05 -5.11 0.33
N PHE A 144 7.87 -5.20 0.92
CA PHE A 144 7.65 -5.55 2.31
C PHE A 144 6.68 -6.71 2.42
N GLU A 145 6.70 -7.37 3.56
CA GLU A 145 5.72 -8.37 3.95
C GLU A 145 5.30 -8.10 5.40
N ILE A 146 4.02 -8.25 5.69
CA ILE A 146 3.52 -8.19 7.07
C ILE A 146 3.88 -9.50 7.77
N ARG A 147 4.71 -9.41 8.81
CA ARG A 147 5.16 -10.56 9.61
C ARG A 147 5.08 -10.25 11.09
N GLY A 148 4.37 -11.09 11.84
CA GLY A 148 4.15 -10.88 13.27
C GLY A 148 3.48 -9.54 13.60
N GLY A 149 2.68 -9.00 12.66
CA GLY A 149 2.09 -7.66 12.80
C GLY A 149 3.05 -6.49 12.57
N GLU A 150 4.25 -6.73 12.03
CA GLU A 150 5.22 -5.72 11.64
C GLU A 150 5.42 -5.69 10.13
N MET A 151 5.82 -4.54 9.59
CA MET A 151 6.18 -4.42 8.17
C MET A 151 7.68 -4.68 7.99
N VAL A 152 8.03 -5.82 7.39
CA VAL A 152 9.42 -6.26 7.22
C VAL A 152 9.84 -6.07 5.76
N GLU A 153 10.93 -5.34 5.52
CA GLU A 153 11.51 -5.23 4.17
C GLU A 153 12.06 -6.59 3.73
N VAL A 154 11.60 -7.09 2.58
CA VAL A 154 12.00 -8.39 2.03
C VAL A 154 12.81 -8.27 0.74
N SER A 155 12.69 -7.16 0.01
CA SER A 155 13.54 -6.91 -1.16
C SER A 155 13.61 -5.44 -1.57
N GLN A 156 14.67 -5.06 -2.28
CA GLN A 156 14.76 -3.77 -2.94
C GLN A 156 15.38 -3.94 -4.34
N ARG A 157 14.76 -3.36 -5.36
CA ARG A 157 15.22 -3.42 -6.75
C ARG A 157 15.17 -2.07 -7.46
N VAL A 158 16.21 -1.78 -8.24
CA VAL A 158 16.22 -0.67 -9.21
C VAL A 158 15.88 -1.26 -10.58
N VAL A 159 14.87 -0.72 -11.23
CA VAL A 159 14.41 -1.20 -12.54
C VAL A 159 15.29 -0.54 -13.61
N SER A 160 16.25 -1.30 -14.14
CA SER A 160 17.17 -0.82 -15.19
C SER A 160 16.47 -0.72 -16.54
N ILE A 161 16.83 0.31 -17.32
CA ILE A 161 16.25 0.61 -18.65
C ILE A 161 16.72 -0.41 -19.72
N HIS A 162 17.78 -1.19 -19.45
CA HIS A 162 18.25 -2.25 -20.34
C HIS A 162 17.56 -3.57 -19.99
N GLY A 163 16.51 -3.94 -20.73
CA GLY A 163 15.90 -5.26 -20.54
C GLY A 163 14.56 -5.56 -21.22
N ILE A 164 14.00 -4.66 -22.04
CA ILE A 164 12.84 -5.01 -22.89
C ILE A 164 13.16 -4.61 -24.32
N HIS A 165 14.00 -5.42 -24.97
CA HIS A 165 13.89 -5.64 -26.40
C HIS A 165 13.10 -6.93 -26.58
N GLY A 166 11.85 -6.77 -27.00
CA GLY A 166 10.92 -7.81 -27.42
C GLY A 166 9.87 -7.16 -28.30
#